data_AF-A0A843EQX7-F1
#
_entry.id   AF-A0A843EQX7-F1
#
_cell.length_a   1.000
_cell.length_b   1.000
_cell.length_c   1.000
_cell.angle_alpha   90.00
_cell.angle_beta   90.00
_cell.angle_gamma   90.00
#
_symmetry.space_group_name_H-M   'P 1'
#
loop_
_entity.id
_entity.type
_entity.pdbx_description
1 polymer ?
#
loop_
_entity_poly.entity_id
_entity_poly.type
_entity_poly.pdbx_seq_one_letter_code
_entity_poly.pdbx_strand_id
1 'polypeptide(L)'
;DALQRANDDGIPVVMTSQCLYGTINMNVYSTGRLLQDAGVISGVDMTPETAYVKLAWALGQTEDVNEVKDIIQTNIAGELNESSSLKYFLN
;
A
#
# COMPACT_ATOMS: atom_id res chain seq x y z
N ASP A 1 9.94 15.03 9.13
CA ASP A 1 9.91 13.59 9.43
C ASP A 1 10.45 12.79 8.26
N ALA A 2 10.95 11.57 8.46
CA ALA A 2 11.62 10.81 7.38
C ALA A 2 10.69 10.48 6.20
N LEU A 3 9.42 10.17 6.50
CA LEU A 3 8.40 9.84 5.49
C LEU A 3 7.98 11.06 4.68
N GLN A 4 7.76 12.21 5.34
CA GLN A 4 7.47 13.46 4.63
C GLN A 4 8.58 13.81 3.66
N ARG A 5 9.84 13.69 4.09
CA ARG A 5 10.99 13.92 3.21
C ARG A 5 11.01 13.00 2.00
N ALA A 6 10.70 11.71 2.18
CA ALA A 6 10.63 10.77 1.07
C ALA A 6 9.56 11.21 0.04
N ASN A 7 8.40 11.64 0.51
CA ASN A 7 7.35 12.18 -0.36
C ASN A 7 7.79 13.47 -1.06
N ASP A 8 8.44 14.40 -0.35
CA ASP A 8 8.96 15.65 -0.93
C ASP A 8 10.04 15.39 -2.00
N ASP A 9 10.82 14.31 -1.84
CA ASP A 9 11.84 13.84 -2.78
C ASP A 9 11.25 12.98 -3.93
N GLY A 10 9.92 12.79 -3.98
CA GLY A 10 9.26 11.98 -5.01
C GLY A 10 9.47 10.47 -4.88
N ILE A 11 9.78 9.99 -3.68
CA ILE A 11 10.01 8.57 -3.40
C ILE A 11 8.70 7.94 -2.90
N PRO A 12 8.08 7.01 -3.65
CA PRO A 12 6.85 6.37 -3.21
C PRO A 12 7.11 5.44 -2.02
N VAL A 13 6.24 5.56 -1.00
CA VAL A 13 6.27 4.69 0.18
C VAL A 13 4.94 3.96 0.27
N VAL A 14 4.99 2.63 0.31
CA VAL A 14 3.80 1.78 0.45
C VAL A 14 3.78 1.15 1.84
N MET A 15 2.62 1.23 2.52
CA MET A 15 2.39 0.60 3.82
C MET A 15 1.65 -0.72 3.67
N THR A 16 2.22 -1.79 4.24
CA THR A 16 1.55 -3.07 4.46
C THR A 16 1.49 -3.42 5.96
N SER A 17 0.68 -4.41 6.32
CA SER A 17 0.57 -4.90 7.70
C SER A 17 1.62 -5.98 7.95
N GLN A 18 2.16 -6.01 9.17
CA GLN A 18 2.98 -7.16 9.62
C GLN A 18 2.11 -8.39 9.89
N CYS A 19 0.81 -8.21 10.13
CA CYS A 19 -0.13 -9.31 10.18
C CYS A 19 -0.44 -9.75 8.75
N LEU A 20 -0.07 -10.99 8.41
CA LEU A 20 -0.25 -11.55 7.07
C LEU A 20 -1.71 -11.60 6.61
N TYR A 21 -2.64 -11.71 7.57
CA TYR A 21 -4.07 -11.78 7.30
C TYR A 21 -4.75 -10.49 7.72
N GLY A 22 -5.54 -9.92 6.81
CA GLY A 22 -6.40 -8.77 7.08
C GLY A 22 -6.21 -7.64 6.08
N THR A 23 -7.11 -6.67 6.16
CA THR A 23 -7.11 -5.46 5.32
C THR A 23 -6.75 -4.24 6.18
N ILE A 24 -5.84 -3.42 5.68
CA ILE A 24 -5.41 -2.19 6.32
C ILE A 24 -6.47 -1.10 6.14
N ASN A 25 -6.71 -0.33 7.20
CA ASN A 25 -7.50 0.90 7.12
C ASN A 25 -6.78 2.03 7.86
N MET A 26 -6.11 2.90 7.09
CA MET A 26 -5.36 4.04 7.61
C MET A 26 -6.24 5.19 8.10
N ASN A 27 -7.56 5.12 7.93
CA ASN A 27 -8.49 6.18 8.36
C ASN A 27 -8.95 6.04 9.82
N VAL A 28 -8.84 4.85 10.41
CA VAL A 28 -9.36 4.55 11.76
C VAL A 28 -8.59 5.33 12.83
N TYR A 29 -7.27 5.26 12.79
CA TYR A 29 -6.40 5.82 13.84
C TYR A 29 -5.69 7.08 13.36
N SER A 30 -5.39 8.00 14.29
CA SER A 30 -4.67 9.24 14.01
C SER A 30 -3.31 9.01 13.37
N THR A 31 -2.58 7.99 13.81
CA THR A 31 -1.29 7.59 13.24
C THR A 31 -1.40 7.20 11.77
N GLY A 32 -2.46 6.49 11.38
CA GLY A 32 -2.71 6.15 9.98
C GLY A 32 -2.99 7.38 9.12
N ARG A 33 -3.74 8.36 9.66
CA ARG A 33 -4.00 9.63 8.96
C ARG A 33 -2.73 10.45 8.80
N LEU A 34 -1.85 10.51 9.80
CA LEU A 34 -0.54 11.16 9.68
C LEU A 34 0.34 10.54 8.59
N LEU A 35 0.29 9.21 8.43
CA LEU A 35 1.00 8.53 7.33
C LEU A 35 0.42 8.92 5.96
N GLN A 36 -0.91 9.00 5.84
CA GLN A 36 -1.56 9.46 4.60
C GLN A 36 -1.22 10.91 4.28
N ASP A 37 -1.22 11.80 5.28
CA ASP A 37 -0.83 13.21 5.13
C ASP A 37 0.64 13.34 4.69
N ALA A 38 1.50 12.39 5.09
CA ALA A 38 2.89 12.29 4.66
C ALA A 38 3.08 11.62 3.28
N GLY A 39 2.00 11.32 2.55
CA GLY A 39 2.06 10.74 1.20
C GLY A 39 2.21 9.22 1.14
N VAL A 40 2.07 8.50 2.26
CA VAL A 40 2.18 7.04 2.27
C VAL A 40 0.98 6.39 1.59
N ILE A 41 1.25 5.44 0.70
CA ILE A 41 0.27 4.71 -0.09
C ILE A 41 -0.20 3.47 0.68
N SER A 42 -1.52 3.26 0.76
CA SER A 42 -2.07 2.05 1.37
C SER A 42 -1.91 0.84 0.45
N GLY A 43 -1.30 -0.24 0.96
CA GLY A 43 -1.26 -1.55 0.30
C GLY A 43 -2.53 -2.38 0.47
N VAL A 44 -3.55 -1.85 1.15
CA VAL A 44 -4.87 -2.48 1.37
C VAL A 44 -4.74 -3.86 2.03
N ASP A 45 -4.91 -4.96 1.31
CA ASP A 45 -4.82 -6.34 1.79
C ASP A 45 -3.71 -7.15 1.11
N MET A 46 -2.82 -6.49 0.36
CA MET A 46 -1.64 -7.16 -0.20
C MET A 46 -0.71 -7.66 0.91
N THR A 47 -0.11 -8.82 0.66
CA THR A 47 1.03 -9.27 1.48
C THR A 47 2.23 -8.32 1.30
N PRO A 48 3.11 -8.18 2.30
CA PRO A 48 4.30 -7.36 2.18
C PRO A 48 5.18 -7.70 0.97
N GLU A 49 5.32 -8.99 0.66
CA GLU A 49 6.11 -9.49 -0.46
C GLU A 49 5.47 -9.11 -1.80
N THR A 50 4.15 -9.21 -1.91
CA THR A 50 3.42 -8.84 -3.14
C THR A 50 3.49 -7.34 -3.37
N ALA A 51 3.31 -6.53 -2.32
CA ALA A 51 3.46 -5.08 -2.41
C ALA A 51 4.87 -4.66 -2.81
N TYR A 52 5.91 -5.35 -2.31
CA TYR A 52 7.31 -5.09 -2.71
C TYR A 52 7.53 -5.35 -4.21
N VAL A 53 7.12 -6.52 -4.71
CA VAL A 53 7.27 -6.85 -6.14
C VAL A 53 6.44 -5.91 -7.01
N LYS A 54 5.21 -5.59 -6.59
CA LYS A 54 4.33 -4.68 -7.32
C LYS A 54 4.89 -3.27 -7.37
N LEU A 55 5.50 -2.77 -6.29
CA LEU A 55 6.18 -1.47 -6.28
C LEU A 55 7.38 -1.44 -7.22
N ALA A 56 8.22 -2.49 -7.20
CA ALA A 56 9.32 -2.60 -8.15
C ALA A 56 8.84 -2.62 -9.61
N TRP A 57 7.73 -3.32 -9.88
CA TRP A 57 7.12 -3.35 -11.20
C TRP A 57 6.52 -1.99 -11.61
N ALA A 58 5.79 -1.34 -10.71
CA ALA A 58 5.15 -0.03 -10.93
C ALA A 58 6.18 1.06 -11.26
N LEU A 59 7.31 1.07 -10.53
CA LEU A 59 8.45 1.96 -10.79
C LEU A 59 9.13 1.67 -12.15
N GLY A 60 8.95 0.47 -12.70
CA GLY A 60 9.36 0.16 -14.07
C GLY A 60 8.39 0.65 -15.15
N GLN A 61 7.18 1.08 -14.77
CA GLN A 61 6.16 1.59 -15.70
C GLN A 61 6.15 3.13 -15.78
N THR A 62 6.44 3.81 -14.66
CA THR A 62 6.33 5.27 -14.56
C THR A 62 7.23 5.83 -13.46
N GLU A 63 7.63 7.09 -13.62
CA GLU A 63 8.34 7.88 -12.61
C GLU A 63 7.40 8.81 -11.83
N ASP A 64 6.12 8.95 -12.24
CA ASP A 64 5.14 9.75 -11.52
C ASP A 64 4.61 8.98 -10.30
N VAL A 65 4.85 9.51 -9.10
CA VAL A 65 4.40 8.93 -7.83
C VAL A 65 2.88 8.76 -7.78
N ASN A 66 2.10 9.65 -8.41
CA ASN A 66 0.65 9.52 -8.45
C ASN A 66 0.22 8.33 -9.32
N GLU A 67 0.87 8.12 -10.46
CA GLU A 67 0.63 6.94 -11.29
C GLU A 67 1.11 5.65 -10.59
N VAL A 68 2.24 5.69 -9.87
CA VAL A 68 2.67 4.57 -9.01
C VAL A 68 1.60 4.25 -7.97
N LYS A 69 1.05 5.27 -7.30
CA LYS A 69 -0.03 5.10 -6.34
C LYS A 69 -1.25 4.45 -6.99
N ASP A 70 -1.68 4.94 -8.15
CA ASP A 70 -2.82 4.39 -8.88
C ASP A 70 -2.60 2.92 -9.28
N ILE A 71 -1.39 2.58 -9.74
CA ILE A 71 -0.98 1.20 -10.02
C ILE A 71 -1.08 0.33 -8.77
N ILE A 72 -0.53 0.80 -7.65
CA ILE A 72 -0.52 0.05 -6.38
C ILE A 72 -1.95 -0.23 -5.90
N GLN A 73 -2.85 0.74 -6.07
CA GLN A 73 -4.25 0.67 -5.62
C GLN A 73 -5.21 0.00 -6.63
N THR A 74 -4.75 -0.29 -7.84
CA THR A 74 -5.54 -0.99 -8.87
C THR A 74 -5.28 -2.49 -8.79
N ASN A 75 -6.33 -3.31 -8.79
CA ASN A 75 -6.19 -4.77 -8.86
C ASN A 75 -5.81 -5.19 -10.28
N ILE A 76 -4.67 -5.87 -10.45
CA ILE A 76 -4.15 -6.27 -11.77
C ILE A 76 -4.17 -7.79 -11.96
N ALA A 77 -3.80 -8.55 -10.92
CA ALA A 77 -3.58 -10.00 -10.99
C ALA A 77 -4.25 -10.76 -9.83
N GLY A 78 -5.14 -10.13 -9.06
CA GLY A 78 -5.83 -10.74 -7.92
C GLY A 78 -5.15 -10.49 -6.58
N GLU A 79 -4.21 -9.55 -6.52
CA GLU A 79 -3.48 -9.18 -5.31
C GLU A 79 -4.30 -8.32 -4.33
N LEU A 80 -5.43 -7.78 -4.77
CA LEU A 80 -6.37 -7.00 -3.97
C LEU A 80 -7.74 -7.66 -3.91
N ASN A 81 -8.39 -7.62 -2.75
CA ASN A 81 -9.78 -8.05 -2.59
C ASN A 81 -10.66 -6.88 -2.13
N GLU A 82 -11.88 -6.82 -2.67
CA GLU A 82 -12.88 -5.82 -2.25
C GLU A 82 -13.40 -6.08 -0.83
N SER A 83 -13.37 -7.33 -0.38
CA SER A 83 -13.85 -7.73 0.94
C SER A 83 -13.08 -8.91 1.52
N SER A 84 -13.00 -8.94 2.84
CA SER A 84 -12.43 -10.06 3.61
C SER A 84 -13.52 -11.07 3.98
N SER A 85 -13.15 -12.36 4.02
CA SER A 85 -14.02 -13.46 4.43
C SER A 85 -13.34 -14.32 5.49
N LEU A 86 -14.12 -14.88 6.42
CA LEU A 86 -13.61 -15.76 7.49
C LEU A 86 -12.86 -16.99 6.95
N LYS A 87 -13.19 -17.45 5.73
CA LYS A 87 -12.51 -18.56 5.07
C LYS A 87 -11.02 -18.27 4.78
N TYR A 88 -10.61 -17.00 4.79
CA TYR A 88 -9.23 -16.60 4.48
C TYR A 88 -8.34 -16.49 5.72
N PHE A 89 -8.88 -16.69 6.93
CA PHE A 89 -8.12 -16.60 8.17
C PHE A 89 -7.93 -17.98 8.80
N LEU A 90 -6.77 -18.60 8.55
CA LEU A 90 -6.31 -19.84 9.20
C LEU A 90 -7.26 -21.06 9.09
N ASN A 91 -8.22 -21.03 8.17
CA ASN A 91 -9.21 -22.09 7.93
C ASN A 91 -8.89 -22.88 6.66
#